data_AF-A0A7X5X3C8-F1
#
_entry.id   AF-A0A7X5X3C8-F1
#
_cell.length_a   1.000
_cell.length_b   1.000
_cell.length_c   1.000
_cell.angle_alpha   90.00
_cell.angle_beta   90.00
_cell.angle_gamma   90.00
#
_symmetry.space_group_name_H-M   'P 1'
#
loop_
_entity.id
_entity.type
_entity.pdbx_description
1 polymer ?
#
loop_
_entity_poly.entity_id
_entity_poly.type
_entity_poly.pdbx_seq_one_letter_code
_entity_poly.pdbx_strand_id
1 'polypeptide(L)'
;MPHEHGIDTSHFSHPRVTIPEGPLRAAVANSTSYAEVMRALALPVNDANHRRVQVRTVQLGLDTTHFTRQTRRAIRPVASKPIADEVLRILPKGSYRINRARLCAALDEIGLPYECTRCGNTGQWQGKAMTLQIDHINGDWLDNRRGNLRYLCPNCHSITATWCGRDRRKERRATA
;
A
#
# COMPACT_ATOMS: atom_id res chain seq x y z
N MET A 1 -30.72 -8.77 8.26
CA MET A 1 -30.68 -7.47 7.54
C MET A 1 -31.09 -6.36 8.51
N PRO A 2 -30.50 -5.15 8.52
CA PRO A 2 -30.75 -4.12 9.54
C PRO A 2 -32.23 -3.70 9.74
N HIS A 3 -33.06 -3.86 8.70
CA HIS A 3 -34.51 -3.63 8.76
C HIS A 3 -35.27 -4.67 9.59
N GLU A 4 -34.72 -5.87 9.81
CA GLU A 4 -35.31 -6.92 10.65
C GLU A 4 -35.25 -6.59 12.14
N HIS A 5 -34.46 -5.59 12.54
CA HIS A 5 -34.30 -5.18 13.94
C HIS A 5 -34.90 -3.79 14.24
N GLY A 6 -35.74 -3.24 13.36
CA GLY A 6 -36.45 -1.97 13.62
C GLY A 6 -35.53 -0.75 13.76
N ILE A 7 -34.29 -0.83 13.25
CA ILE A 7 -33.34 0.29 13.31
C ILE A 7 -33.72 1.30 12.23
N ASP A 8 -34.08 2.51 12.66
CA ASP A 8 -34.36 3.61 11.76
C ASP A 8 -33.08 4.01 10.99
N THR A 9 -33.15 3.83 9.67
CA THR A 9 -32.06 4.13 8.73
C THR A 9 -32.39 5.34 7.85
N SER A 10 -33.47 6.08 8.15
CA SER A 10 -33.93 7.25 7.39
C SER A 10 -32.95 8.43 7.44
N HIS A 11 -32.13 8.52 8.51
CA HIS A 11 -31.11 9.55 8.67
C HIS A 11 -29.87 9.35 7.79
N PHE A 12 -29.70 8.19 7.14
CA PHE A 12 -28.59 7.98 6.21
C PHE A 12 -28.83 8.76 4.92
N SER A 13 -28.16 9.89 4.79
CA SER A 13 -28.30 10.87 3.69
C SER A 13 -27.87 10.36 2.30
N HIS A 14 -27.36 9.13 2.23
CA HIS A 14 -26.92 8.48 1.01
C HIS A 14 -27.84 7.31 0.70
N PRO A 15 -28.96 7.53 -0.01
CA PRO A 15 -29.82 6.45 -0.44
C PRO A 15 -29.00 5.44 -1.23
N ARG A 16 -29.09 4.16 -0.85
CA ARG A 16 -28.43 3.10 -1.61
C ARG A 16 -29.09 3.05 -2.98
N VAL A 17 -28.31 3.30 -4.02
CA VAL A 17 -28.74 3.08 -5.40
C VAL A 17 -29.04 1.59 -5.54
N THR A 18 -30.32 1.25 -5.61
CA THR A 18 -30.79 -0.12 -5.81
C THR A 18 -30.65 -0.45 -7.29
N ILE A 19 -29.92 -1.51 -7.59
CA ILE A 19 -29.79 -2.01 -8.97
C ILE A 19 -30.96 -2.96 -9.22
N PRO A 20 -31.93 -2.60 -10.08
CA PRO A 20 -33.09 -3.43 -10.36
C PRO A 20 -32.67 -4.71 -11.11
N GLU A 21 -33.23 -5.85 -10.71
CA GLU A 21 -32.83 -7.16 -11.22
C GLU A 21 -33.10 -7.34 -12.72
N GLY A 22 -34.30 -6.99 -13.19
CA GLY A 22 -34.69 -7.16 -14.60
C GLY A 22 -33.75 -6.41 -15.57
N PRO A 23 -33.55 -5.08 -15.38
CA PRO A 23 -32.61 -4.31 -16.17
C PRO A 23 -31.17 -4.82 -16.08
N LEU A 24 -30.73 -5.29 -14.90
CA LEU A 24 -29.38 -5.85 -14.73
C LEU A 24 -29.21 -7.14 -15.56
N ARG A 25 -30.21 -8.03 -15.57
CA ARG A 25 -30.17 -9.28 -16.36
C ARG A 25 -30.07 -8.98 -17.86
N ALA A 26 -30.88 -8.02 -18.35
CA ALA A 26 -30.82 -7.58 -19.74
C ALA A 26 -29.48 -6.90 -20.07
N ALA A 27 -28.95 -6.08 -19.18
CA ALA A 27 -27.68 -5.39 -19.38
C ALA A 27 -26.50 -6.37 -19.42
N VAL A 28 -26.46 -7.38 -18.54
CA VAL A 28 -25.39 -8.40 -18.53
C VAL A 28 -25.42 -9.25 -19.80
N ALA A 29 -26.60 -9.66 -20.27
CA ALA A 29 -26.73 -10.47 -21.48
C ALA A 29 -26.27 -9.74 -22.76
N ASN A 30 -26.47 -8.41 -22.83
CA ASN A 30 -26.14 -7.60 -24.01
C ASN A 30 -24.78 -6.89 -23.93
N SER A 31 -24.01 -7.11 -22.85
CA SER A 31 -22.72 -6.44 -22.63
C SER A 31 -21.57 -7.41 -22.64
N THR A 32 -20.38 -6.92 -23.02
CA THR A 32 -19.12 -7.67 -23.00
C THR A 32 -18.16 -7.21 -21.89
N SER A 33 -18.57 -6.21 -21.09
CA SER A 33 -17.82 -5.72 -19.94
C SER A 33 -18.71 -5.08 -18.87
N TYR A 34 -18.25 -5.03 -17.62
CA TYR A 34 -18.95 -4.32 -16.54
C TYR A 34 -19.10 -2.81 -16.81
N ALA A 35 -18.21 -2.21 -17.61
CA ALA A 35 -18.34 -0.82 -18.03
C ALA A 35 -19.55 -0.62 -18.95
N GLU A 36 -19.78 -1.54 -19.90
CA GLU A 36 -20.97 -1.53 -20.76
C GLU A 36 -22.25 -1.78 -19.96
N VAL A 37 -22.24 -2.71 -19.00
CA VAL A 37 -23.37 -2.94 -18.10
C VAL A 37 -23.73 -1.66 -17.34
N MET A 38 -22.73 -0.95 -16.78
CA MET A 38 -22.98 0.32 -16.09
C MET A 38 -23.55 1.38 -17.02
N ARG A 39 -23.05 1.50 -18.27
CA ARG A 39 -23.60 2.44 -19.26
C ARG A 39 -25.04 2.10 -19.65
N ALA A 40 -25.35 0.81 -19.85
CA ALA A 40 -26.69 0.33 -20.18
C ALA A 40 -27.69 0.59 -19.04
N LEU A 41 -27.21 0.58 -17.79
CA LEU A 41 -27.99 0.92 -16.59
C LEU A 41 -28.02 2.43 -16.28
N ALA A 42 -27.47 3.27 -17.17
CA ALA A 42 -27.31 4.71 -16.96
C ALA A 42 -26.57 5.09 -15.65
N LEU A 43 -25.66 4.21 -15.20
CA LEU A 43 -24.83 4.43 -14.02
C LEU A 43 -23.47 5.03 -14.42
N PRO A 44 -22.95 6.01 -13.64
CA PRO A 44 -21.59 6.48 -13.82
C PRO A 44 -20.57 5.34 -13.69
N VAL A 45 -19.64 5.25 -14.64
CA VAL A 45 -18.56 4.26 -14.63
C VAL A 45 -17.50 4.69 -13.61
N ASN A 46 -17.59 4.13 -12.40
CA ASN A 46 -16.63 4.34 -11.32
C ASN A 46 -16.49 3.07 -10.47
N ASP A 47 -15.48 3.03 -9.59
CA ASP A 47 -15.16 1.84 -8.79
C ASP A 47 -16.28 1.45 -7.81
N ALA A 48 -17.01 2.44 -7.28
CA ALA A 48 -18.10 2.21 -6.33
C ALA A 48 -19.29 1.49 -7.01
N ASN A 49 -19.71 1.97 -8.18
CA ASN A 49 -20.78 1.36 -8.97
C ASN A 49 -20.33 0.01 -9.56
N HIS A 50 -19.07 -0.10 -9.99
CA HIS A 50 -18.51 -1.37 -10.47
C HIS A 50 -18.63 -2.46 -9.40
N ARG A 51 -18.21 -2.18 -8.16
CA ARG A 51 -18.31 -3.12 -7.05
C ARG A 51 -19.76 -3.50 -6.75
N ARG A 52 -20.69 -2.53 -6.78
CA ARG A 52 -22.13 -2.78 -6.53
C ARG A 52 -22.75 -3.69 -7.59
N VAL A 53 -22.51 -3.38 -8.87
CA VAL A 53 -22.99 -4.20 -10.00
C VAL A 53 -22.42 -5.61 -9.89
N GLN A 54 -21.11 -5.75 -9.67
CA GLN A 54 -20.46 -7.06 -9.52
C GLN A 54 -21.06 -7.88 -8.38
N VAL A 55 -21.24 -7.29 -7.19
CA VAL A 55 -21.87 -7.99 -6.04
C VAL A 55 -23.29 -8.43 -6.39
N ARG A 56 -24.08 -7.57 -7.06
CA ARG A 56 -25.45 -7.89 -7.42
C ARG A 56 -25.54 -8.97 -8.50
N THR A 57 -24.66 -8.94 -9.49
CA THR A 57 -24.53 -9.97 -10.54
C THR A 57 -24.24 -11.34 -9.93
N VAL A 58 -23.31 -11.41 -8.97
CA VAL A 58 -22.98 -12.65 -8.25
C VAL A 58 -24.15 -13.14 -7.39
N GLN A 59 -24.84 -12.24 -6.67
CA GLN A 59 -26.01 -12.59 -5.86
C GLN A 59 -27.15 -13.20 -6.69
N LEU A 60 -27.30 -12.76 -7.94
CA LEU A 60 -28.33 -13.23 -8.85
C LEU A 60 -27.89 -14.41 -9.73
N GLY A 61 -26.63 -14.88 -9.57
CA GLY A 61 -26.08 -16.00 -10.34
C GLY A 61 -26.05 -15.74 -11.84
N LEU A 62 -25.85 -14.50 -12.27
CA LEU A 62 -25.80 -14.17 -13.69
C LEU A 62 -24.47 -14.59 -14.31
N ASP A 63 -24.54 -15.21 -15.49
CA ASP A 63 -23.35 -15.58 -16.24
C ASP A 63 -22.65 -14.35 -16.83
N THR A 64 -21.34 -14.25 -16.60
CA THR A 64 -20.47 -13.21 -17.16
C THR A 64 -19.24 -13.80 -17.85
N THR A 65 -19.26 -15.10 -18.18
CA THR A 65 -18.13 -15.78 -18.84
C THR A 65 -17.84 -15.22 -20.23
N HIS A 66 -18.85 -14.67 -20.91
CA HIS A 66 -18.72 -13.97 -22.18
C HIS A 66 -18.06 -12.59 -22.08
N PHE A 67 -17.76 -12.09 -20.88
CA PHE A 67 -17.11 -10.78 -20.73
C PHE A 67 -15.67 -10.84 -21.21
N THR A 68 -15.33 -9.95 -22.13
CA THR A 68 -13.98 -9.85 -22.68
C THR A 68 -13.07 -9.12 -21.69
N ARG A 69 -12.02 -9.82 -21.24
CA ARG A 69 -11.02 -9.23 -20.36
C ARG A 69 -10.03 -8.47 -21.23
N GLN A 70 -10.18 -7.15 -21.34
CA GLN A 70 -9.10 -6.31 -21.86
C GLN A 70 -7.96 -6.32 -20.83
N THR A 71 -6.99 -7.21 -21.02
CA THR A 71 -5.75 -7.14 -20.27
C THR A 71 -5.06 -5.85 -20.68
N ARG A 72 -4.74 -4.98 -19.70
CA ARG A 72 -3.84 -3.86 -19.96
C ARG A 72 -2.60 -4.44 -20.63
N ARG A 73 -2.26 -3.95 -21.84
CA ARG A 73 -1.06 -4.36 -22.59
C ARG A 73 0.08 -4.53 -21.60
N ALA A 74 0.73 -5.69 -21.61
CA ALA A 74 1.90 -5.93 -20.77
C ALA A 74 2.93 -4.85 -21.09
N ILE A 75 3.05 -3.85 -20.21
CA ILE A 75 4.10 -2.85 -20.29
C ILE A 75 5.39 -3.65 -20.13
N ARG A 76 6.22 -3.69 -21.17
CA ARG A 76 7.56 -4.28 -21.07
C ARG A 76 8.28 -3.57 -19.92
N PRO A 77 8.76 -4.30 -18.90
CA PRO A 77 9.54 -3.67 -17.84
C PRO A 77 10.82 -3.12 -18.48
N VAL A 78 11.00 -1.80 -18.42
CA VAL A 78 12.27 -1.15 -18.76
C VAL A 78 13.27 -1.53 -17.67
N ALA A 79 14.49 -1.90 -18.05
CA ALA A 79 15.56 -2.14 -17.09
C ALA A 79 15.77 -0.87 -16.25
N SER A 80 15.62 -1.01 -14.93
CA SER A 80 15.80 0.09 -13.99
C SER A 80 17.27 0.51 -13.96
N LYS A 81 17.52 1.83 -14.01
CA LYS A 81 18.86 2.39 -13.80
C LYS A 81 19.35 2.04 -12.39
N PRO A 82 20.68 1.85 -12.19
CA PRO A 82 21.25 1.72 -10.85
C PRO A 82 20.89 2.97 -10.03
N ILE A 83 20.46 2.76 -8.78
CA ILE A 83 20.00 3.82 -7.88
C ILE A 83 20.89 3.98 -6.65
N ALA A 84 21.83 3.05 -6.41
CA ALA A 84 22.61 3.03 -5.18
C ALA A 84 23.37 4.35 -4.95
N ASP A 85 24.11 4.83 -5.95
CA ASP A 85 24.91 6.06 -5.84
C ASP A 85 24.05 7.31 -5.63
N GLU A 86 22.85 7.34 -6.22
CA GLU A 86 21.91 8.46 -6.09
C GLU A 86 21.30 8.53 -4.69
N VAL A 87 21.05 7.37 -4.08
CA VAL A 87 20.32 7.21 -2.82
C VAL A 87 21.27 7.19 -1.62
N LEU A 88 22.40 6.48 -1.72
CA LEU A 88 23.31 6.20 -0.60
C LEU A 88 24.36 7.30 -0.38
N ARG A 89 23.88 8.54 -0.26
CA ARG A 89 24.70 9.75 -0.09
C ARG A 89 24.12 10.67 0.97
N ILE A 90 24.87 11.71 1.31
CA ILE A 90 24.34 12.82 2.11
C ILE A 90 23.45 13.69 1.21
N LEU A 91 22.23 13.96 1.68
CA LEU A 91 21.29 14.83 1.00
C LEU A 91 21.49 16.29 1.41
N PRO A 92 21.27 17.25 0.49
CA PRO A 92 21.25 18.66 0.83
C PRO A 92 20.24 18.97 1.94
N LYS A 93 20.54 19.97 2.79
CA LYS A 93 19.59 20.46 3.80
C LYS A 93 18.29 20.91 3.12
N GLY A 94 17.15 20.56 3.72
CA GLY A 94 15.81 20.80 3.17
C GLY A 94 15.30 19.72 2.22
N SER A 95 16.11 18.71 1.90
CA SER A 95 15.64 17.55 1.13
C SER A 95 14.56 16.77 1.85
N TYR A 96 13.63 16.21 1.08
CA TYR A 96 12.64 15.28 1.60
C TYR A 96 13.28 13.96 2.00
N ARG A 97 12.70 13.31 3.03
CA ARG A 97 13.12 11.99 3.47
C ARG A 97 12.87 10.96 2.36
N ILE A 98 13.89 10.21 2.00
CA ILE A 98 13.78 9.14 1.00
C ILE A 98 12.82 8.05 1.50
N ASN A 99 11.95 7.58 0.60
CA ASN A 99 11.05 6.48 0.88
C ASN A 99 11.82 5.19 1.21
N ARG A 100 11.35 4.44 2.22
CA ARG A 100 11.96 3.17 2.65
C ARG A 100 12.22 2.20 1.50
N ALA A 101 11.28 2.03 0.57
CA ALA A 101 11.43 1.09 -0.54
C ALA A 101 12.62 1.44 -1.44
N ARG A 102 12.88 2.74 -1.64
CA ARG A 102 14.00 3.22 -2.44
C ARG A 102 15.34 3.00 -1.72
N LEU A 103 15.39 3.18 -0.40
CA LEU A 103 16.54 2.82 0.42
C LEU A 103 16.78 1.30 0.42
N CYS A 104 15.73 0.48 0.57
CA CYS A 104 15.86 -0.98 0.51
C CYS A 104 16.44 -1.43 -0.83
N ALA A 105 15.92 -0.91 -1.95
CA ALA A 105 16.42 -1.26 -3.28
C ALA A 105 17.89 -0.83 -3.47
N ALA A 106 18.27 0.36 -3.00
CA ALA A 106 19.65 0.83 -3.06
C ALA A 106 20.61 -0.02 -2.21
N LEU A 107 20.16 -0.48 -1.04
CA LEU A 107 20.93 -1.36 -0.16
C LEU A 107 21.05 -2.78 -0.74
N ASP A 108 20.01 -3.28 -1.38
CA ASP A 108 20.00 -4.57 -2.07
C ASP A 108 20.93 -4.56 -3.29
N GLU A 109 20.94 -3.46 -4.05
CA GLU A 109 21.82 -3.26 -5.22
C GLU A 109 23.31 -3.39 -4.88
N ILE A 110 23.72 -2.94 -3.68
CA ILE A 110 25.11 -3.08 -3.19
C ILE A 110 25.34 -4.36 -2.39
N GLY A 111 24.36 -5.26 -2.33
CA GLY A 111 24.47 -6.56 -1.67
C GLY A 111 24.48 -6.50 -0.15
N LEU A 112 23.84 -5.50 0.48
CA LEU A 112 23.71 -5.48 1.95
C LEU A 112 22.77 -6.60 2.41
N PRO A 113 23.22 -7.52 3.28
CA PRO A 113 22.34 -8.56 3.83
C PRO A 113 21.13 -7.99 4.56
N TYR A 114 19.95 -8.58 4.31
CA TYR A 114 18.70 -8.23 4.99
C TYR A 114 18.62 -8.92 6.35
N GLU A 115 19.47 -8.51 7.29
CA GLU A 115 19.54 -9.05 8.64
C GLU A 115 19.69 -7.95 9.69
N CYS A 116 19.15 -8.18 10.88
CA CYS A 116 19.32 -7.28 12.00
C CYS A 116 20.79 -7.27 12.43
N THR A 117 21.47 -6.14 12.29
CA THR A 117 22.91 -6.03 12.64
C THR A 117 23.21 -6.25 14.12
N ARG A 118 22.18 -6.28 14.98
CA ARG A 118 22.32 -6.47 16.42
C ARG A 118 22.05 -7.90 16.89
N CYS A 119 21.08 -8.59 16.31
CA CYS A 119 20.68 -9.93 16.78
C CYS A 119 20.67 -11.00 15.67
N GLY A 120 21.07 -10.65 14.44
CA GLY A 120 21.14 -11.59 13.31
C GLY A 120 19.78 -12.02 12.75
N ASN A 121 18.66 -11.47 13.23
CA ASN A 121 17.34 -11.85 12.72
C ASN A 121 17.19 -11.46 11.24
N THR A 122 16.87 -12.43 10.39
CA THR A 122 16.77 -12.30 8.92
C THR A 122 15.40 -11.84 8.42
N GLY A 123 14.58 -11.24 9.30
CA GLY A 123 13.22 -10.82 8.97
C GLY A 123 12.17 -11.91 9.22
N GLN A 124 12.37 -12.72 10.26
CA GLN A 124 11.39 -13.75 10.67
C GLN A 124 11.09 -13.66 12.16
N TRP A 125 9.81 -13.84 12.51
CA TRP A 125 9.35 -13.92 13.90
C TRP A 125 8.24 -14.96 14.01
N GLN A 126 8.42 -15.97 14.86
CA GLN A 126 7.48 -17.09 15.03
C GLN A 126 7.05 -17.73 13.69
N GLY A 127 8.01 -17.95 12.79
CA GLY A 127 7.75 -18.52 11.45
C GLY A 127 7.04 -17.58 10.47
N LYS A 128 6.74 -16.34 10.84
CA LYS A 128 6.11 -15.33 9.97
C LYS A 128 7.13 -14.29 9.54
N ALA A 129 6.95 -13.76 8.33
CA ALA A 129 7.77 -12.66 7.82
C ALA A 129 7.61 -11.41 8.69
N MET A 130 8.73 -10.79 9.04
CA MET A 130 8.81 -9.57 9.81
C MET A 130 9.66 -8.55 9.06
N THR A 131 9.20 -7.30 9.03
CA THR A 131 9.92 -6.22 8.36
C THR A 131 11.06 -5.72 9.25
N LEU A 132 12.29 -5.76 8.74
CA LEU A 132 13.41 -5.04 9.33
C LEU A 132 13.32 -3.55 8.99
N GLN A 133 13.60 -2.73 9.98
CA GLN A 133 13.59 -1.28 9.89
C GLN A 133 14.99 -0.79 9.51
N ILE A 134 15.06 0.28 8.71
CA ILE A 134 16.31 0.96 8.40
C ILE A 134 16.52 2.02 9.47
N ASP A 135 17.61 1.89 10.21
CA ASP A 135 18.05 2.84 11.22
C ASP A 135 19.26 3.63 10.72
N HIS A 136 19.25 4.93 11.05
CA HIS A 136 20.37 5.85 10.83
C HIS A 136 21.17 5.90 12.12
N ILE A 137 22.43 5.44 12.10
CA ILE A 137 23.27 5.31 13.30
C ILE A 137 23.41 6.66 14.02
N ASN A 138 23.57 7.74 13.27
CA ASN A 138 23.65 9.11 13.78
C ASN A 138 22.30 9.81 14.01
N GLY A 139 21.17 9.15 13.72
CA GLY A 139 19.83 9.74 13.85
C GLY A 139 19.50 10.85 12.82
N ASP A 140 20.36 11.10 11.84
CA ASP A 140 20.15 12.06 10.76
C ASP A 140 19.68 11.34 9.48
N TRP A 141 18.43 11.61 9.08
CA TRP A 141 17.83 11.03 7.87
C TRP A 141 18.37 11.62 6.57
N LEU A 142 19.13 12.72 6.61
CA LEU A 142 19.80 13.28 5.45
C LEU A 142 21.06 12.49 5.09
N ASP A 143 21.68 11.81 6.06
CA ASP A 143 22.89 11.01 5.84
C ASP A 143 22.54 9.56 5.48
N ASN A 144 22.27 9.30 4.19
CA ASN A 144 21.96 7.96 3.71
C ASN A 144 23.19 7.17 3.26
N ARG A 145 24.41 7.61 3.63
CA ARG A 145 25.61 6.85 3.29
C ARG A 145 25.51 5.44 3.85
N ARG A 146 25.98 4.46 3.09
CA ARG A 146 25.92 3.04 3.47
C ARG A 146 26.44 2.78 4.89
N GLY A 147 27.54 3.43 5.29
CA GLY A 147 28.12 3.28 6.64
C GLY A 147 27.23 3.80 7.78
N ASN A 148 26.28 4.69 7.49
CA ASN A 148 25.34 5.23 8.48
C ASN A 148 24.02 4.44 8.54
N LEU A 149 23.75 3.57 7.58
CA LEU A 149 22.53 2.78 7.50
C LEU A 149 22.73 1.36 8.00
N ARG A 150 21.77 0.87 8.79
CA ARG A 150 21.72 -0.54 9.23
C ARG A 150 20.29 -1.06 9.27
N TYR A 151 20.13 -2.35 9.03
CA TYR A 151 18.87 -3.04 9.30
C TYR A 151 18.79 -3.43 10.77
N LEU A 152 17.65 -3.15 11.40
CA LEU A 152 17.33 -3.57 12.77
C LEU A 152 15.92 -4.17 12.81
N CYS A 153 15.74 -5.24 13.59
CA CYS A 153 14.38 -5.71 13.89
C CYS A 153 13.66 -4.71 14.81
N PRO A 154 12.32 -4.68 14.83
CA PRO A 154 11.54 -3.75 15.66
C PRO A 154 11.94 -3.76 17.15
N ASN A 155 12.31 -4.94 17.68
CA ASN A 155 12.73 -5.10 19.07
C ASN A 155 14.12 -4.52 19.35
N CYS A 156 15.06 -4.64 18.40
CA CYS A 156 16.40 -4.05 18.56
C CYS A 156 16.39 -2.55 18.28
N HIS A 157 15.54 -2.09 17.37
CA HIS A 157 15.45 -0.66 17.05
C HIS A 157 14.85 0.14 18.21
N SER A 158 13.85 -0.39 18.91
CA SER A 158 13.16 0.29 20.02
C SER A 158 14.05 0.70 21.19
N ILE A 159 15.22 0.06 21.33
CA ILE A 159 16.17 0.34 22.41
C ILE A 159 17.34 1.24 22.00
N THR A 160 17.42 1.63 20.73
CA THR A 160 18.46 2.56 20.26
C THR A 160 18.30 3.95 20.91
N ALA A 161 19.40 4.71 20.94
CA ALA A 161 19.38 6.09 21.46
C ALA A 161 18.57 7.05 20.56
N THR A 162 18.53 6.76 19.25
CA THR A 162 17.86 7.55 18.20
C THR A 162 16.37 7.21 18.07
N TRP A 163 15.89 6.14 18.72
CA TRP A 163 14.50 5.68 18.62
C TRP A 163 13.50 6.79 18.96
N CYS A 164 12.55 7.04 18.05
CA CYS A 164 11.53 8.09 18.18
C CYS A 164 12.08 9.47 18.57
N GLY A 165 13.33 9.79 18.20
CA GLY A 165 13.99 11.06 18.53
C GLY A 165 14.30 11.23 20.02
N ARG A 166 14.53 10.13 20.73
CA ARG A 166 14.83 10.12 22.18
C ARG A 166 16.09 10.95 22.51
N ASP A 167 17.13 10.87 21.69
CA ASP A 167 18.32 11.71 21.72
C ASP A 167 18.00 13.21 21.62
N ARG A 168 17.23 13.63 20.61
CA ARG A 168 16.84 15.03 20.40
C ARG A 168 16.00 15.58 21.55
N ARG A 169 15.20 14.72 22.21
CA ARG A 169 14.45 15.10 23.42
C ARG A 169 15.36 15.32 24.63
N LYS A 170 16.47 14.57 24.75
CA LYS A 170 17.46 14.78 25.81
C LYS A 170 18.22 16.08 25.61
N GLU A 171 18.68 16.36 24.39
CA GLU A 171 19.37 17.62 24.06
C GLU A 171 18.48 18.82 24.39
N ARG A 172 17.22 18.82 23.95
CA ARG A 172 16.25 19.87 24.27
C ARG A 172 16.02 20.09 25.77
N ARG A 173 16.13 19.04 26.59
CA ARG A 173 16.01 19.13 28.05
C ARG A 173 17.29 19.61 28.73
N ALA A 174 18.46 19.39 28.13
CA ALA A 174 19.73 19.84 28.68
C ALA A 174 20.02 21.31 28.37
N THR A 175 19.42 21.86 27.31
CA THR A 175 19.54 23.27 26.92
C THR A 175 18.42 24.16 27.49
N ALA A 176 17.49 23.59 28.27
CA ALA A 176 16.40 24.30 28.94
C ALA A 176 16.66 24.38 30.44
#